data_AF-A0A8S8ZT09-F1
#
_entry.id   AF-A0A8S8ZT09-F1
#
_cell.length_a   1.000
_cell.length_b   1.000
_cell.length_c   1.000
_cell.angle_alpha   90.00
_cell.angle_beta   90.00
_cell.angle_gamma   90.00
#
_symmetry.space_group_name_H-M   'P 1'
#
loop_
_entity.id
_entity.type
_entity.pdbx_description
1 polymer ?
#
loop_
_entity_poly.entity_id
_entity_poly.type
_entity_poly.pdbx_seq_one_letter_code
_entity_poly.pdbx_strand_id
1 'polypeptide(L)'
;MDAIKAFLPSGEKGLLPYYLFFVSIVAMGNALQNYSTLHFTRRLYNGRFVPNASLPPAKGKYSPEDSVDVLKPVTPAEAEKKEVAAKDQVTPLAARVFGTYTFMAGIIRFYACYNLENESLYKLGIWTHVIAAVHFTSEMFIYKTQRFSGPQIFPFLAAYGGTLWMVLQYGHYVQ
;
A
#
# COMPACT_ATOMS: atom_id res chain seq x y z
N MET A 1 21.29 -4.35 25.74
CA MET A 1 19.81 -4.49 25.64
C MET A 1 19.09 -3.22 26.09
N ASP A 2 19.72 -2.37 26.90
CA ASP A 2 19.09 -1.18 27.48
C ASP A 2 18.83 -0.05 26.47
N ALA A 3 19.71 0.13 25.48
CA ALA A 3 19.52 1.12 24.42
C ALA A 3 18.29 0.84 23.54
N ILE A 4 17.96 -0.43 23.28
CA ILE A 4 16.79 -0.82 22.47
C ILE A 4 15.50 -0.55 23.24
N LYS A 5 15.49 -0.81 24.56
CA LYS A 5 14.33 -0.55 25.41
C LYS A 5 13.96 0.93 25.49
N ALA A 6 14.96 1.82 25.45
CA ALA A 6 14.74 3.27 25.47
C ALA A 6 13.97 3.80 24.24
N PHE A 7 14.06 3.09 23.10
CA PHE A 7 13.36 3.49 21.87
C PHE A 7 12.01 2.78 21.69
N LEU A 8 11.69 1.74 22.46
CA LEU A 8 10.40 1.07 22.32
C LEU A 8 9.29 1.89 22.99
N PRO A 9 8.08 1.95 22.40
CA PRO A 9 6.96 2.59 23.07
C PRO A 9 6.56 1.80 24.32
N SER A 10 5.91 2.46 25.29
CA SER A 10 5.43 1.79 26.50
C SER A 10 4.37 0.74 26.16
N GLY A 11 4.55 -0.48 26.69
CA GLY A 11 3.58 -1.57 26.59
C GLY A 11 2.65 -1.70 27.81
N GLU A 12 2.71 -0.77 28.76
CA GLU A 12 1.95 -0.86 30.03
C GLU A 12 0.44 -0.92 29.79
N LYS A 13 -0.06 -0.19 28.79
CA LYS A 13 -1.47 -0.18 28.40
C LYS A 13 -1.79 -1.23 27.32
N GLY A 14 -0.91 -2.17 27.02
CA GLY A 14 -1.15 -3.26 26.07
C GLY A 14 -0.19 -3.27 24.86
N LEU A 15 -0.49 -4.13 23.87
CA LEU A 15 0.46 -4.46 22.78
C LEU A 15 0.32 -3.58 21.53
N LEU A 16 -0.73 -2.76 21.43
CA LEU A 16 -0.97 -1.91 20.25
C LEU A 16 0.18 -0.93 19.94
N PRO A 17 0.84 -0.30 20.93
CA PRO A 17 2.04 0.51 20.70
C PRO A 17 3.15 -0.25 19.96
N TYR A 18 3.44 -1.49 20.37
CA TYR A 18 4.47 -2.31 19.72
C TYR A 18 4.09 -2.69 18.30
N TYR A 19 2.81 -3.01 18.06
CA TYR A 19 2.32 -3.27 16.72
C TYR A 19 2.53 -2.07 15.79
N LEU A 20 2.11 -0.87 16.22
CA LEU A 20 2.27 0.35 15.43
C LEU A 20 3.73 0.71 15.19
N PHE A 21 4.57 0.55 16.20
CA PHE A 21 6.01 0.71 16.06
C PHE A 21 6.55 -0.25 15.00
N PHE A 22 6.22 -1.55 15.08
CA PHE A 22 6.65 -2.54 14.09
C PHE A 22 6.19 -2.18 12.67
N VAL A 23 4.90 -1.89 12.45
CA VAL A 23 4.41 -1.59 11.10
C VAL A 23 4.91 -0.25 10.56
N SER A 24 5.28 0.69 11.44
CA SER A 24 5.94 1.94 11.04
C SER A 24 7.34 1.69 10.48
N ILE A 25 8.16 0.88 11.17
CA ILE A 25 9.50 0.49 10.70
C ILE A 25 9.41 -0.30 9.40
N VAL A 26 8.47 -1.24 9.29
CA VAL A 26 8.25 -1.98 8.03
C VAL A 26 7.85 -1.04 6.89
N ALA A 27 6.98 -0.04 7.15
CA ALA A 27 6.58 0.94 6.15
C ALA A 27 7.76 1.83 5.71
N MET A 28 8.60 2.29 6.63
CA MET A 28 9.80 3.07 6.32
C MET A 28 10.84 2.24 5.55
N GLY A 29 11.02 0.97 5.92
CA GLY A 29 11.86 0.03 5.16
C GLY A 29 11.32 -0.23 3.75
N ASN A 30 10.01 -0.38 3.60
CA ASN A 30 9.36 -0.49 2.30
C ASN A 30 9.52 0.77 1.45
N ALA A 31 9.47 1.96 2.07
CA ALA A 31 9.74 3.21 1.38
C ALA A 31 11.15 3.21 0.79
N LEU A 32 12.18 2.97 1.61
CA LEU A 32 13.58 2.87 1.15
C LEU A 32 13.73 1.86 0.01
N GLN A 33 13.11 0.69 0.15
CA GLN A 33 13.13 -0.35 -0.87
C GLN A 33 12.53 0.14 -2.20
N ASN A 34 11.44 0.92 -2.20
CA ASN A 34 10.85 1.48 -3.43
C ASN A 34 11.75 2.50 -4.14
N TYR A 35 12.66 3.18 -3.42
CA TYR A 35 13.67 4.05 -4.03
C TYR A 35 14.86 3.28 -4.58
N SER A 36 15.14 2.09 -4.05
CA SER A 36 16.31 1.29 -4.42
C SER A 36 16.02 0.21 -5.47
N THR A 37 14.81 -0.37 -5.49
CA THR A 37 14.48 -1.48 -6.39
C THR A 37 12.97 -1.63 -6.65
N LEU A 38 12.64 -2.08 -7.86
CA LEU A 38 11.26 -2.43 -8.26
C LEU A 38 10.89 -3.88 -7.93
N HIS A 39 11.84 -4.71 -7.49
CA HIS A 39 11.67 -6.16 -7.40
C HIS A 39 10.44 -6.57 -6.57
N PHE A 40 10.32 -6.07 -5.33
CA PHE A 40 9.23 -6.47 -4.44
C PHE A 40 7.91 -5.79 -4.79
N THR A 41 7.95 -4.52 -5.22
CA THR A 41 6.75 -3.80 -5.65
C THR A 41 6.11 -4.46 -6.88
N ARG A 42 6.91 -5.00 -7.82
CA ARG A 42 6.40 -5.83 -8.93
C ARG A 42 5.80 -7.15 -8.50
N ARG A 43 6.26 -7.75 -7.40
CA ARG A 43 5.62 -8.95 -6.83
C ARG A 43 4.28 -8.61 -6.21
N LEU A 44 4.15 -7.41 -5.64
CA LEU A 44 2.91 -6.91 -5.07
C LEU A 44 1.89 -6.54 -6.15
N TYR A 45 2.33 -5.83 -7.19
CA TYR A 45 1.55 -5.44 -8.37
C TYR A 45 1.94 -6.30 -9.58
N ASN A 46 1.48 -7.54 -9.56
CA ASN A 46 1.79 -8.60 -10.53
C ASN A 46 0.80 -8.67 -11.70
N GLY A 47 -0.16 -7.73 -11.80
CA GLY A 47 -1.08 -7.62 -12.92
C GLY A 47 -0.35 -7.28 -14.22
N ARG A 48 -0.79 -7.91 -15.32
CA ARG A 48 -0.20 -7.75 -16.65
C ARG A 48 -1.19 -7.07 -17.59
N PHE A 49 -0.69 -6.14 -18.39
CA PHE A 49 -1.49 -5.26 -19.23
C PHE A 49 -0.93 -5.15 -20.65
N VAL A 50 -1.81 -4.77 -21.57
CA VAL A 50 -1.55 -4.52 -22.98
C VAL A 50 -2.21 -3.20 -23.41
N PRO A 51 -1.72 -2.53 -24.47
CA PRO A 51 -2.37 -1.34 -24.99
C PRO A 51 -3.84 -1.57 -25.34
N ASN A 52 -4.69 -0.60 -25.01
CA ASN A 52 -6.12 -0.71 -25.26
C ASN A 52 -6.49 -0.17 -26.65
N ALA A 53 -6.57 -1.07 -27.63
CA ALA A 53 -6.93 -0.74 -29.00
C ALA A 53 -8.40 -0.30 -29.20
N SER A 54 -9.26 -0.38 -28.18
CA SER A 54 -10.64 0.08 -28.29
C SER A 54 -10.81 1.58 -28.04
N LEU A 55 -9.76 2.29 -27.62
CA LEU A 55 -9.83 3.73 -27.42
C LEU A 55 -10.01 4.47 -28.74
N PRO A 56 -10.82 5.56 -28.76
CA PRO A 56 -10.98 6.38 -29.96
C PRO A 56 -9.65 7.04 -30.36
N PRO A 57 -9.48 7.37 -31.65
CA PRO A 57 -8.28 8.09 -32.11
C PRO A 57 -8.24 9.52 -31.54
N ALA A 58 -7.03 10.09 -31.48
CA ALA A 58 -6.84 11.47 -31.04
C ALA A 58 -7.68 12.45 -31.86
N LYS A 59 -8.41 13.34 -31.17
CA LYS A 59 -9.29 14.32 -31.82
C LYS A 59 -9.43 15.59 -30.98
N GLY A 60 -9.05 16.72 -31.57
CA GLY A 60 -9.07 18.01 -30.89
C GLY A 60 -8.15 17.98 -29.67
N LYS A 61 -8.69 18.18 -28.47
CA LYS A 61 -7.95 18.11 -27.20
C LYS A 61 -7.83 16.71 -26.61
N TYR A 62 -8.51 15.72 -27.19
CA TYR A 62 -8.48 14.35 -26.68
C TYR A 62 -7.25 13.61 -27.23
N SER A 63 -6.44 13.06 -26.32
CA SER A 63 -5.39 12.09 -26.61
C SER A 63 -5.72 10.75 -25.94
N PRO A 64 -5.71 9.62 -26.67
CA PRO A 64 -5.91 8.30 -26.06
C PRO A 64 -4.79 7.93 -25.08
N GLU A 65 -3.59 8.52 -25.23
CA GLU A 65 -2.46 8.29 -24.31
C GLU A 65 -2.68 8.89 -22.91
N ASP A 66 -3.52 9.92 -22.80
CA ASP A 66 -3.89 10.55 -21.53
C ASP A 66 -5.04 9.80 -20.81
N SER A 67 -5.60 8.77 -21.45
CA SER A 67 -6.69 7.98 -20.88
C SER A 67 -6.18 7.11 -19.72
N VAL A 68 -6.95 7.05 -18.64
CA VAL A 68 -6.71 6.07 -17.56
C VAL A 68 -6.88 4.62 -18.04
N ASP A 69 -7.57 4.42 -19.15
CA ASP A 69 -7.80 3.12 -19.80
C ASP A 69 -6.85 2.87 -20.97
N VAL A 70 -5.74 3.62 -21.08
CA VAL A 70 -4.70 3.43 -22.11
C VAL A 70 -4.14 2.01 -22.12
N LEU A 71 -4.17 1.34 -20.97
CA LEU A 71 -3.84 -0.06 -20.79
C LEU A 71 -5.05 -0.85 -20.30
N LYS A 72 -5.22 -2.06 -20.82
CA LYS A 72 -6.23 -3.02 -20.34
C LYS A 72 -5.57 -4.28 -19.78
N PRO A 73 -6.19 -4.95 -18.78
CA PRO A 73 -5.70 -6.22 -18.29
C PRO A 73 -5.63 -7.28 -19.40
N VAL A 74 -4.58 -8.09 -19.39
CA VAL A 74 -4.43 -9.23 -20.31
C VAL A 74 -5.57 -10.23 -20.10
N THR A 75 -6.29 -10.55 -21.17
CA THR A 75 -7.25 -11.65 -21.19
C THR A 75 -6.56 -13.02 -21.30
N PRO A 76 -7.18 -14.12 -20.86
CA PRO A 76 -6.59 -15.45 -21.01
C PRO A 76 -6.16 -15.78 -22.45
N ALA A 77 -6.97 -15.42 -23.44
CA ALA A 77 -6.66 -15.64 -24.85
C ALA A 77 -5.48 -14.78 -25.36
N GLU A 78 -5.26 -13.59 -24.80
CA GLU A 78 -4.09 -12.75 -25.12
C GLU A 78 -2.82 -13.26 -24.43
N ALA A 79 -2.92 -13.88 -23.26
CA ALA A 79 -1.77 -14.44 -22.53
C ALA A 79 -1.10 -15.61 -23.27
N GLU A 80 -1.85 -16.34 -24.10
CA GLU A 80 -1.34 -17.45 -24.92
C GLU A 80 -0.59 -16.97 -26.18
N LYS A 81 -0.85 -15.73 -26.63
CA LYS A 81 -0.21 -15.16 -27.81
C LYS A 81 1.16 -14.60 -27.45
N LYS A 82 2.24 -15.26 -27.91
CA LYS A 82 3.64 -14.83 -27.69
C LYS A 82 3.99 -13.45 -28.24
N GLU A 83 3.16 -12.87 -29.10
CA GLU A 83 3.45 -11.60 -29.80
C GLU A 83 3.17 -10.35 -28.96
N VAL A 84 2.32 -10.41 -27.93
CA VAL A 84 2.02 -9.23 -27.12
C VAL A 84 2.88 -9.24 -25.86
N ALA A 85 3.90 -8.38 -25.82
CA ALA A 85 4.77 -8.22 -24.65
C ALA A 85 4.00 -7.57 -23.49
N ALA A 86 3.21 -8.38 -22.77
CA ALA A 86 2.46 -7.93 -21.61
C ALA A 86 3.38 -7.46 -20.49
N LYS A 87 3.10 -6.28 -19.93
CA LYS A 87 3.94 -5.65 -18.89
C LYS A 87 3.13 -5.30 -17.65
N ASP A 88 3.82 -5.23 -16.52
CA ASP A 88 3.26 -4.60 -15.31
C ASP A 88 3.24 -3.08 -15.45
N GLN A 89 2.44 -2.41 -14.62
CA GLN A 89 2.38 -0.96 -14.56
C GLN A 89 3.36 -0.35 -13.53
N VAL A 90 4.28 -1.14 -12.98
CA VAL A 90 5.24 -0.66 -11.96
C VAL A 90 6.42 0.03 -12.64
N THR A 91 6.34 1.35 -12.68
CA THR A 91 7.43 2.23 -13.16
C THR A 91 8.29 2.73 -11.99
N PRO A 92 9.53 3.20 -12.24
CA PRO A 92 10.34 3.89 -11.23
C PRO A 92 9.63 5.08 -10.59
N LEU A 93 8.85 5.84 -11.35
CA LEU A 93 8.09 6.97 -10.82
C LEU A 93 6.99 6.49 -9.86
N ALA A 94 6.17 5.53 -10.30
CA ALA A 94 5.10 4.96 -9.48
C ALA A 94 5.64 4.36 -8.17
N ALA A 95 6.78 3.66 -8.22
CA ALA A 95 7.42 3.12 -7.02
C ALA A 95 7.83 4.22 -6.04
N ARG A 96 8.44 5.32 -6.50
CA ARG A 96 8.81 6.44 -5.61
C ARG A 96 7.59 7.15 -5.01
N VAL A 97 6.52 7.32 -5.79
CA VAL A 97 5.26 7.89 -5.28
C VAL A 97 4.66 6.97 -4.21
N PHE A 98 4.62 5.67 -4.47
CA PHE A 98 4.18 4.68 -3.48
C PHE A 98 5.08 4.67 -2.23
N GLY A 99 6.39 4.77 -2.41
CA GLY A 99 7.37 4.87 -1.32
C GLY A 99 7.19 6.13 -0.47
N THR A 100 6.90 7.28 -1.09
CA THR A 100 6.59 8.52 -0.36
C THR A 100 5.32 8.36 0.48
N TYR A 101 4.27 7.77 -0.12
CA TYR A 101 3.02 7.47 0.57
C TYR A 101 3.24 6.54 1.77
N THR A 102 3.98 5.44 1.61
CA THR A 102 4.23 4.49 2.70
C THR A 102 5.12 5.08 3.78
N PHE A 103 6.07 5.95 3.44
CA PHE A 103 6.88 6.69 4.39
C PHE A 103 6.02 7.62 5.26
N MET A 104 5.14 8.40 4.64
CA MET A 104 4.21 9.29 5.35
C MET A 104 3.31 8.49 6.31
N ALA A 105 2.74 7.39 5.86
CA ALA A 105 1.94 6.51 6.71
C ALA A 105 2.77 5.90 7.85
N GLY A 106 4.04 5.56 7.59
CA GLY A 106 4.99 5.08 8.59
C GLY A 106 5.24 6.12 9.68
N ILE A 107 5.55 7.37 9.31
CA ILE A 107 5.76 8.47 10.27
C ILE A 107 4.54 8.67 11.15
N ILE A 108 3.34 8.74 10.56
CA ILE A 108 2.10 8.93 11.34
C ILE A 108 1.93 7.83 12.37
N ARG A 109 2.14 6.56 11.99
CA ARG A 109 2.06 5.41 12.91
C ARG A 109 3.15 5.43 13.98
N PHE A 110 4.35 5.88 13.63
CA PHE A 110 5.46 6.04 14.57
C PHE A 110 5.12 7.08 15.64
N TYR A 111 4.57 8.23 15.26
CA TYR A 111 4.12 9.22 16.26
C TYR A 111 2.94 8.72 17.08
N ALA A 112 1.98 8.03 16.45
CA ALA A 112 0.83 7.47 17.14
C ALA A 112 1.21 6.40 18.17
N CYS A 113 2.25 5.59 17.92
CA CYS A 113 2.62 4.52 18.85
C CYS A 113 3.11 5.00 20.21
N TYR A 114 3.61 6.24 20.32
CA TYR A 114 3.97 6.86 21.61
C TYR A 114 2.84 7.70 22.22
N ASN A 115 1.75 7.93 21.48
CA ASN A 115 0.72 8.91 21.85
C ASN A 115 -0.70 8.38 21.57
N LEU A 116 -0.99 7.13 21.95
CA LEU A 116 -2.29 6.52 21.70
C LEU A 116 -3.45 7.18 22.48
N GLU A 117 -3.15 7.91 23.54
CA GLU A 117 -4.13 8.71 24.29
C GLU A 117 -4.56 9.97 23.53
N ASN A 118 -3.75 10.43 22.58
CA ASN A 118 -4.12 11.54 21.73
C ASN A 118 -5.11 11.05 20.66
N GLU A 119 -6.38 11.42 20.83
CA GLU A 119 -7.48 11.04 19.94
C GLU A 119 -7.17 11.32 18.46
N SER A 120 -6.54 12.46 18.16
CA SER A 120 -6.24 12.85 16.77
C SER A 120 -5.18 11.94 16.16
N LEU A 121 -4.10 11.64 16.89
CA LEU A 121 -3.05 10.72 16.42
C LEU A 121 -3.55 9.28 16.33
N TYR A 122 -4.42 8.86 17.24
CA TYR A 122 -5.06 7.54 17.19
C TYR A 122 -5.91 7.40 15.93
N LYS A 123 -6.78 8.38 15.65
CA LYS A 123 -7.62 8.42 14.46
C LYS A 123 -6.79 8.48 13.18
N LEU A 124 -5.71 9.29 13.15
CA LEU A 124 -4.78 9.30 12.02
C LEU A 124 -4.13 7.91 11.82
N GLY A 125 -3.75 7.24 12.92
CA GLY A 125 -3.28 5.86 12.90
C GLY A 125 -4.29 4.91 12.25
N ILE A 126 -5.58 4.98 12.62
CA ILE A 126 -6.65 4.21 11.96
C ILE A 126 -6.70 4.54 10.46
N TRP A 127 -6.76 5.83 10.10
CA TRP A 127 -6.89 6.26 8.71
C TRP A 127 -5.75 5.77 7.82
N THR A 128 -4.51 5.72 8.31
CA THR A 128 -3.41 5.15 7.51
C THR A 128 -3.66 3.68 7.13
N HIS A 129 -4.30 2.89 8.00
CA HIS A 129 -4.64 1.50 7.72
C HIS A 129 -5.87 1.39 6.80
N VAL A 130 -6.87 2.24 6.99
CA VAL A 130 -8.06 2.32 6.13
C VAL A 130 -7.68 2.69 4.70
N ILE A 131 -6.85 3.71 4.50
CA ILE A 131 -6.40 4.13 3.15
C ILE A 131 -5.63 2.98 2.48
N ALA A 132 -4.77 2.28 3.22
CA ALA A 132 -4.08 1.10 2.71
C ALA A 132 -5.07 -0.02 2.31
N ALA A 133 -6.10 -0.28 3.14
CA ALA A 133 -7.11 -1.30 2.85
C ALA A 133 -7.89 -0.96 1.58
N VAL A 134 -8.35 0.28 1.45
CA VAL A 134 -9.06 0.78 0.27
C VAL A 134 -8.16 0.66 -0.97
N HIS A 135 -6.93 1.16 -0.90
CA HIS A 135 -5.96 1.14 -1.99
C HIS A 135 -5.73 -0.29 -2.52
N PHE A 136 -5.30 -1.22 -1.66
CA PHE A 136 -5.00 -2.59 -2.10
C PHE A 136 -6.25 -3.35 -2.58
N THR A 137 -7.42 -3.01 -2.03
CA THR A 137 -8.69 -3.61 -2.47
C THR A 137 -9.09 -3.08 -3.85
N SER A 138 -8.96 -1.79 -4.12
CA SER A 138 -9.22 -1.23 -5.46
C SER A 138 -8.24 -1.75 -6.50
N GLU A 139 -6.96 -1.88 -6.16
CA GLU A 139 -5.92 -2.42 -7.05
C GLU A 139 -6.18 -3.89 -7.42
N MET A 140 -6.76 -4.66 -6.49
CA MET A 140 -7.14 -6.05 -6.73
C MET A 140 -8.44 -6.20 -7.53
N PHE A 141 -9.50 -5.48 -7.13
CA PHE A 141 -10.85 -5.74 -7.66
C PHE A 141 -11.26 -4.81 -8.79
N ILE A 142 -10.75 -3.58 -8.84
CA ILE A 142 -11.12 -2.58 -9.84
C ILE A 142 -10.03 -2.52 -10.92
N TYR A 143 -8.81 -2.14 -10.54
CA TYR A 143 -7.73 -1.87 -11.50
C TYR A 143 -7.00 -3.13 -12.00
N LYS A 144 -7.15 -4.26 -11.29
CA LYS A 144 -6.56 -5.57 -11.63
C LYS A 144 -5.03 -5.56 -11.77
N THR A 145 -4.37 -4.58 -11.16
CA THR A 145 -2.91 -4.46 -11.05
C THR A 145 -2.33 -5.45 -10.04
N GLN A 146 -3.17 -6.03 -9.20
CA GLN A 146 -2.81 -7.08 -8.24
C GLN A 146 -3.68 -8.33 -8.42
N ARG A 147 -3.02 -9.49 -8.42
CA ARG A 147 -3.63 -10.81 -8.28
C ARG A 147 -3.10 -11.43 -7.00
N PHE A 148 -3.97 -12.02 -6.20
CA PHE A 148 -3.58 -12.60 -4.92
C PHE A 148 -2.67 -13.81 -5.14
N SER A 149 -1.39 -13.68 -4.80
CA SER A 149 -0.37 -14.72 -5.07
C SER A 149 0.63 -14.91 -3.93
N GLY A 150 0.31 -14.46 -2.71
CA GLY A 150 1.16 -14.57 -1.52
C GLY A 150 1.77 -13.24 -1.03
N PRO A 151 2.53 -12.49 -1.85
CA PRO A 151 3.14 -11.21 -1.44
C PRO A 151 2.16 -10.18 -0.87
N GLN A 152 0.87 -10.28 -1.23
CA GLN A 152 -0.21 -9.40 -0.77
C GLN A 152 -0.65 -9.72 0.67
N ILE A 153 -0.37 -10.90 1.22
CA ILE A 153 -0.87 -11.33 2.53
C ILE A 153 -0.50 -10.32 3.62
N PHE A 154 0.78 -9.96 3.72
CA PHE A 154 1.22 -9.03 4.77
C PHE A 154 0.58 -7.64 4.64
N PRO A 155 0.56 -6.97 3.47
CA PRO A 155 -0.16 -5.71 3.29
C PRO A 155 -1.64 -5.76 3.68
N PHE A 156 -2.36 -6.84 3.32
CA PHE A 156 -3.76 -7.00 3.68
C PHE A 156 -3.96 -7.24 5.18
N LEU A 157 -3.12 -8.08 5.81
CA LEU A 157 -3.15 -8.30 7.27
C LEU A 157 -2.83 -7.01 8.03
N ALA A 158 -1.83 -6.24 7.58
CA ALA A 158 -1.51 -4.96 8.18
C ALA A 158 -2.68 -3.98 8.03
N ALA A 159 -3.24 -3.84 6.83
CA ALA A 159 -4.32 -2.88 6.57
C ALA A 159 -5.62 -3.24 7.32
N TYR A 160 -6.16 -4.44 7.12
CA TYR A 160 -7.42 -4.85 7.73
C TYR A 160 -7.27 -5.20 9.22
N GLY A 161 -6.23 -5.96 9.57
CA GLY A 161 -5.95 -6.33 10.95
C GLY A 161 -5.60 -5.12 11.82
N GLY A 162 -4.79 -4.18 11.31
CA GLY A 162 -4.48 -2.94 12.00
C GLY A 162 -5.70 -2.05 12.20
N THR A 163 -6.53 -1.89 11.16
CA THR A 163 -7.80 -1.16 11.28
C THR A 163 -8.71 -1.78 12.35
N LEU A 164 -8.96 -3.08 12.26
CA LEU A 164 -9.84 -3.78 13.19
C LEU A 164 -9.32 -3.68 14.64
N TRP A 165 -8.04 -3.93 14.85
CA TRP A 165 -7.45 -3.90 16.19
C TRP A 165 -7.54 -2.50 16.80
N MET A 166 -7.16 -1.46 16.06
CA MET A 166 -7.27 -0.09 16.55
C MET A 166 -8.73 0.31 16.84
N VAL A 167 -9.68 -0.05 15.99
CA VAL A 167 -11.10 0.25 16.26
C VAL A 167 -11.58 -0.43 17.54
N LEU A 168 -11.24 -1.72 17.74
CA LEU A 168 -11.65 -2.47 18.94
C LEU A 168 -11.01 -1.95 20.23
N GLN A 169 -9.84 -1.34 20.15
CA GLN A 169 -9.10 -0.82 21.29
C GLN A 169 -9.28 0.68 21.51
N TYR A 170 -10.15 1.34 20.73
CA TYR A 170 -10.32 2.79 20.77
C TYR A 170 -10.62 3.30 22.19
N GLY A 171 -11.68 2.78 22.83
CA GLY A 171 -12.07 3.22 24.18
C GLY A 171 -11.12 2.79 25.30
N HIS A 172 -10.18 1.87 25.02
CA HIS A 172 -9.14 1.49 25.98
C HIS A 172 -8.01 2.52 26.02
N TYR A 173 -7.63 3.06 24.87
CA TYR A 173 -6.50 4.00 24.76
C TYR A 173 -6.93 5.47 24.76
N VAL A 174 -8.06 5.80 24.13
CA VAL A 174 -8.59 7.17 24.05
C VAL A 174 -9.64 7.34 25.15
N GLN A 175 -9.28 8.06 26.22
CA GLN A 175 -10.13 8.38 27.37
C GLN A 175 -10.47 9.85 27.42
#